data_AF-A0A7S3CRA1-F1
#
_entry.id   AF-A0A7S3CRA1-F1
#
_cell.length_a   1.000
_cell.length_b   1.000
_cell.length_c   1.000
_cell.angle_alpha   90.00
_cell.angle_beta   90.00
_cell.angle_gamma   90.00
#
_symmetry.space_group_name_H-M   'P 1'
#
loop_
_entity.id
_entity.type
_entity.pdbx_description
1 polymer ?
#
loop_
_entity_poly.entity_id
_entity_poly.type
_entity_poly.pdbx_seq_one_letter_code
_entity_poly.pdbx_strand_id
1 'polypeptide(L)'
;MRHWVNQASDDNFVALHFATKHGNYHILSMLVERAGADLYVKNKFGSTVMHIAAQSDQPLSLYYFFTLGMDVNIRDQKNSTPLHWACYTRSEMALNYLLSMSPNLEAKDIKGYTPLHIAIPSVEKLGSTRSVKALLLRGADRNSLDNQGKKPFDLIPPELDSHLQNDLRSALTQ
;
A
#
# COMPACT_ATOMS: atom_id res chain seq x y z
N MET A 1 -21.72 1.93 25.83
CA MET A 1 -20.84 1.90 24.64
C MET A 1 -20.33 3.30 24.37
N ARG A 2 -19.02 3.47 24.08
CA ARG A 2 -18.45 4.80 23.79
C ARG A 2 -18.66 5.14 22.31
N HIS A 3 -19.80 5.74 21.98
CA HIS A 3 -20.21 6.01 20.59
C HIS A 3 -19.26 6.95 19.82
N TRP A 4 -18.47 7.78 20.52
CA TRP A 4 -17.59 8.77 19.89
C TRP A 4 -16.44 8.14 19.08
N VAL A 5 -15.97 6.96 19.46
CA VAL A 5 -14.74 6.38 18.87
C VAL A 5 -14.92 6.04 17.38
N ASN A 6 -16.15 5.71 16.99
CA ASN A 6 -16.54 5.35 15.62
C ASN A 6 -17.32 6.48 14.94
N GLN A 7 -17.36 7.69 15.52
CA GLN A 7 -17.92 8.84 14.82
C GLN A 7 -17.05 9.18 13.61
N ALA A 8 -17.72 9.30 12.48
CA ALA A 8 -17.12 9.59 11.19
C ALA A 8 -17.14 11.10 10.90
N SER A 9 -16.08 11.58 10.26
CA SER A 9 -16.09 12.87 9.54
C SER A 9 -16.94 12.76 8.26
N ASP A 10 -17.10 13.87 7.54
CA ASP A 10 -17.77 13.92 6.23
C ASP A 10 -17.17 12.93 5.20
N ASP A 11 -15.90 12.59 5.37
CA ASP A 11 -15.17 11.65 4.52
C ASP A 11 -15.14 10.21 5.08
N ASN A 12 -15.96 9.93 6.09
CA ASN A 12 -16.02 8.67 6.83
C ASN A 12 -14.70 8.28 7.51
N PHE A 13 -13.84 9.26 7.83
CA PHE A 13 -12.69 8.99 8.69
C PHE A 13 -13.13 8.96 10.16
N VAL A 14 -12.61 8.01 10.93
CA VAL A 14 -12.87 7.87 12.36
C VAL A 14 -11.56 8.02 13.12
N ALA A 15 -11.62 8.13 14.45
CA ALA A 15 -10.43 8.32 15.30
C ALA A 15 -9.31 7.31 15.00
N LEU A 16 -9.67 6.05 14.73
CA LEU A 16 -8.70 4.99 14.43
C LEU A 16 -7.92 5.24 13.13
N HIS A 17 -8.54 5.81 12.09
CA HIS A 17 -7.83 6.17 10.85
C HIS A 17 -6.75 7.23 11.12
N PHE A 18 -7.06 8.25 11.93
CA PHE A 18 -6.10 9.29 12.28
C PHE A 18 -4.96 8.76 13.17
N ALA A 19 -5.29 7.94 14.17
CA ALA A 19 -4.28 7.29 15.01
C ALA A 19 -3.34 6.40 14.17
N THR A 20 -3.90 5.68 13.20
CA THR A 20 -3.15 4.84 12.26
C THR A 20 -2.14 5.63 11.45
N LYS A 21 -2.54 6.79 10.92
CA LYS A 21 -1.69 7.69 10.13
C LYS A 21 -0.44 8.13 10.89
N HIS A 22 -0.50 8.23 12.21
CA HIS A 22 0.60 8.69 13.07
C HIS A 22 1.41 7.55 13.72
N GLY A 23 1.05 6.27 13.51
CA GLY A 23 1.87 5.14 13.95
C GLY A 23 1.96 4.92 15.46
N ASN A 24 1.15 5.61 16.27
CA ASN A 24 1.28 5.54 17.71
C ASN A 24 0.57 4.30 18.26
N TYR A 25 1.36 3.24 18.52
CA TYR A 25 0.88 1.97 19.07
C TYR A 25 0.02 2.13 20.33
N HIS A 26 0.39 3.01 21.26
CA HIS A 26 -0.37 3.21 22.50
C HIS A 26 -1.76 3.80 22.24
N ILE A 27 -1.87 4.72 21.28
CA ILE A 27 -3.18 5.27 20.89
C ILE A 27 -4.00 4.20 20.17
N LEU A 28 -3.37 3.43 19.27
CA LEU A 28 -4.03 2.35 18.55
C LEU A 28 -4.60 1.28 19.50
N SER A 29 -3.79 0.79 20.44
CA SER A 29 -4.23 -0.20 21.43
C SER A 29 -5.33 0.34 22.33
N MET A 30 -5.20 1.59 22.80
CA MET A 30 -6.24 2.22 23.60
C MET A 30 -7.58 2.35 22.84
N LEU A 31 -7.54 2.76 21.57
CA LEU A 31 -8.75 2.94 20.78
C LEU A 31 -9.46 1.59 20.51
N VAL A 32 -8.70 0.56 20.15
CA VAL A 32 -9.25 -0.76 19.83
C VAL A 32 -9.68 -1.50 21.10
N GLU A 33 -8.77 -1.68 22.05
CA GLU A 33 -8.99 -2.57 23.21
C GLU A 33 -9.87 -1.94 24.28
N ARG A 34 -9.82 -0.60 24.45
CA ARG A 34 -10.52 0.09 25.56
C ARG A 34 -11.69 0.94 25.11
N ALA A 35 -11.61 1.54 23.93
CA ALA A 35 -12.69 2.40 23.44
C ALA A 35 -13.68 1.66 22.52
N GLY A 36 -13.32 0.51 21.96
CA GLY A 36 -14.17 -0.27 21.07
C GLY A 36 -14.20 0.28 19.64
N ALA A 37 -13.05 0.76 19.15
CA ALA A 37 -12.91 1.20 17.76
C ALA A 37 -13.13 0.02 16.80
N ASP A 38 -13.93 0.24 15.76
CA ASP A 38 -14.13 -0.74 14.70
C ASP A 38 -12.93 -0.77 13.75
N LEU A 39 -12.26 -1.94 13.66
CA LEU A 39 -11.11 -2.18 12.80
C LEU A 39 -11.47 -2.19 11.30
N TYR A 40 -12.71 -2.53 10.97
CA TYR A 40 -13.14 -2.80 9.59
C TYR A 40 -13.86 -1.61 8.95
N VAL A 41 -13.96 -0.50 9.68
CA VAL A 41 -14.52 0.75 9.16
C VAL A 41 -13.76 1.21 7.92
N LYS A 42 -14.51 1.65 6.91
CA LYS A 42 -14.00 2.16 5.64
C LYS A 42 -14.31 3.64 5.53
N ASN A 43 -13.33 4.42 5.10
CA ASN A 43 -13.58 5.81 4.71
C ASN A 43 -14.36 5.89 3.38
N LYS A 44 -14.66 7.11 2.90
CA LYS A 44 -15.45 7.31 1.66
C LYS A 44 -14.83 6.69 0.40
N PHE A 45 -13.53 6.37 0.44
CA PHE A 45 -12.77 5.73 -0.65
C PHE A 45 -12.68 4.20 -0.50
N GLY A 46 -13.33 3.63 0.51
CA GLY A 46 -13.22 2.20 0.83
C GLY A 46 -11.93 1.82 1.56
N SER A 47 -11.07 2.79 1.88
CA SER A 47 -9.80 2.53 2.56
C SER A 47 -10.05 2.21 4.04
N THR A 48 -9.40 1.14 4.49
CA THR A 48 -9.32 0.73 5.90
C THR A 48 -8.03 1.21 6.54
N VAL A 49 -7.85 0.95 7.83
CA VAL A 49 -6.61 1.24 8.56
C VAL A 49 -5.36 0.60 7.92
N MET A 50 -5.46 -0.59 7.30
CA MET A 50 -4.33 -1.20 6.57
C MET A 50 -3.88 -0.34 5.38
N HIS A 51 -4.82 0.27 4.65
CA HIS A 51 -4.51 1.20 3.56
C HIS A 51 -3.87 2.48 4.10
N ILE A 52 -4.45 3.06 5.16
CA ILE A 52 -3.92 4.29 5.76
C ILE A 52 -2.51 4.08 6.32
N ALA A 53 -2.25 2.95 6.96
CA ALA A 53 -0.93 2.59 7.48
C ALA A 53 0.10 2.47 6.35
N ALA A 54 -0.26 1.83 5.24
CA ALA A 54 0.58 1.71 4.07
C ALA A 54 0.87 3.06 3.41
N GLN A 55 -0.17 3.88 3.21
CA GLN A 55 -0.05 5.24 2.63
C GLN A 55 0.82 6.18 3.48
N SER A 56 0.81 5.98 4.80
CA SER A 56 1.45 6.88 5.77
C SER A 56 2.82 6.38 6.23
N ASP A 57 3.36 5.33 5.60
CA ASP A 57 4.63 4.69 5.95
C ASP A 57 4.72 4.23 7.43
N GLN A 58 3.64 3.61 7.94
CA GLN A 58 3.54 3.19 9.34
C GLN A 58 3.59 1.66 9.52
N PRO A 59 4.80 1.05 9.54
CA PRO A 59 4.94 -0.41 9.70
C PRO A 59 4.45 -0.92 11.07
N LEU A 60 4.55 -0.11 12.13
CA LEU A 60 4.02 -0.50 13.45
C LEU A 60 2.50 -0.60 13.47
N SER A 61 1.80 0.29 12.75
CA SER A 61 0.36 0.19 12.56
C SER A 61 0.01 -1.08 11.77
N LEU A 62 0.73 -1.34 10.67
CA LEU A 62 0.54 -2.56 9.87
C LEU A 62 0.73 -3.82 10.70
N TYR A 63 1.80 -3.88 11.51
CA TYR A 63 2.04 -4.99 12.43
C TYR A 63 0.87 -5.19 13.37
N TYR A 64 0.45 -4.13 14.07
CA TYR A 64 -0.61 -4.20 15.04
C TYR A 64 -1.91 -4.73 14.43
N PHE A 65 -2.34 -4.18 13.29
CA PHE A 65 -3.57 -4.62 12.63
C PHE A 65 -3.47 -6.02 12.04
N PHE A 66 -2.31 -6.42 11.52
CA PHE A 66 -2.07 -7.78 11.06
C PHE A 66 -2.15 -8.79 12.21
N THR A 67 -1.59 -8.48 13.39
CA THR A 67 -1.70 -9.34 14.58
C THR A 67 -3.14 -9.47 15.10
N LEU A 68 -4.01 -8.51 14.77
CA LEU A 68 -5.44 -8.57 15.04
C LEU A 68 -6.25 -9.32 13.96
N GLY A 69 -5.57 -9.95 13.00
CA GLY A 69 -6.18 -10.79 11.97
C GLY A 69 -6.70 -10.05 10.74
N MET A 70 -6.32 -8.78 10.54
CA MET A 70 -6.71 -8.06 9.32
C MET A 70 -6.01 -8.63 8.09
N ASP A 71 -6.77 -8.81 7.02
CA ASP A 71 -6.24 -9.28 5.73
C ASP A 71 -5.30 -8.24 5.09
N VAL A 72 -4.07 -8.66 4.79
CA VAL A 72 -3.06 -7.83 4.10
C VAL A 72 -3.45 -7.53 2.65
N ASN A 73 -4.35 -8.33 2.06
CA ASN A 73 -4.87 -8.18 0.70
C ASN A 73 -6.22 -7.46 0.62
N ILE A 74 -6.66 -6.86 1.72
CA ILE A 74 -7.91 -6.10 1.77
C ILE A 74 -7.94 -5.04 0.67
N ARG A 75 -9.12 -4.84 0.07
CA ARG A 75 -9.29 -3.97 -1.10
C ARG A 75 -10.16 -2.76 -0.79
N ASP A 76 -9.75 -1.61 -1.30
CA ASP A 76 -10.54 -0.38 -1.32
C ASP A 76 -11.50 -0.32 -2.53
N GLN A 77 -12.18 0.82 -2.74
CA GLN A 77 -13.12 0.97 -3.86
C GLN A 77 -12.45 0.95 -5.25
N LYS A 78 -11.15 1.19 -5.33
CA LYS A 78 -10.36 1.06 -6.56
C LYS A 78 -9.77 -0.33 -6.71
N ASN A 79 -10.21 -1.28 -5.89
CA ASN A 79 -9.70 -2.65 -5.87
C ASN A 79 -8.20 -2.71 -5.49
N SER A 80 -7.66 -1.61 -4.97
CA SER A 80 -6.26 -1.48 -4.58
C SER A 80 -6.04 -2.09 -3.21
N THR A 81 -4.92 -2.78 -3.04
CA THR A 81 -4.48 -3.32 -1.74
C THR A 81 -3.58 -2.32 -1.01
N PRO A 82 -3.30 -2.52 0.30
CA PRO A 82 -2.25 -1.77 1.00
C PRO A 82 -0.91 -1.74 0.25
N LEU A 83 -0.53 -2.82 -0.43
CA LEU A 83 0.73 -2.87 -1.20
C LEU A 83 0.73 -1.94 -2.41
N HIS A 84 -0.41 -1.78 -3.10
CA HIS A 84 -0.56 -0.78 -4.16
C HIS A 84 -0.31 0.62 -3.63
N TRP A 85 -0.87 0.94 -2.47
CA TRP A 85 -0.71 2.25 -1.85
C TRP A 85 0.73 2.51 -1.41
N ALA A 86 1.40 1.55 -0.78
CA ALA A 86 2.81 1.71 -0.41
C ALA A 86 3.70 2.00 -1.63
N CYS A 87 3.42 1.37 -2.78
CA CYS A 87 4.10 1.66 -4.05
C CYS A 87 3.78 3.06 -4.59
N TYR A 88 2.52 3.48 -4.52
CA TYR A 88 2.07 4.79 -5.02
C TYR A 88 2.59 5.95 -4.18
N THR A 89 2.56 5.83 -2.85
CA THR A 89 3.01 6.87 -1.91
C THR A 89 4.51 6.88 -1.70
N ARG A 90 5.22 5.84 -2.15
CA ARG A 90 6.67 5.60 -1.96
C ARG A 90 7.03 5.38 -0.48
N SER A 91 6.17 4.66 0.22
CA SER A 91 6.33 4.34 1.63
C SER A 91 7.23 3.11 1.78
N GLU A 92 8.56 3.32 1.80
CA GLU A 92 9.56 2.24 1.77
C GLU A 92 9.48 1.31 2.99
N MET A 93 9.24 1.85 4.20
CA MET A 93 9.16 1.02 5.40
C MET A 93 7.91 0.14 5.37
N ALA A 94 6.77 0.73 5.04
CA ALA A 94 5.51 0.02 4.89
C ALA A 94 5.57 -1.00 3.75
N LEU A 95 6.20 -0.68 2.60
CA LEU A 95 6.40 -1.61 1.49
C LEU A 95 7.16 -2.86 1.97
N ASN A 96 8.34 -2.68 2.55
CA ASN A 96 9.17 -3.80 3.00
C ASN A 96 8.47 -4.63 4.07
N TYR A 97 7.71 -3.96 4.95
CA TYR A 97 6.93 -4.64 5.97
C TYR A 97 5.76 -5.42 5.38
N LEU A 98 5.00 -4.85 4.44
CA LEU A 98 3.95 -5.56 3.71
C LEU A 98 4.51 -6.79 3.01
N LEU A 99 5.66 -6.66 2.33
CA LEU A 99 6.33 -7.76 1.64
C LEU A 99 6.75 -8.90 2.58
N SER A 100 7.06 -8.62 3.85
CA SER A 100 7.38 -9.67 4.83
C SER A 100 6.15 -10.48 5.26
N MET A 101 4.94 -9.91 5.09
CA MET A 101 3.66 -10.57 5.38
C MET A 101 3.13 -11.40 4.20
N SER A 102 3.96 -11.68 3.19
CA SER A 102 3.62 -12.51 2.01
C SER A 102 2.29 -12.12 1.33
N PRO A 103 2.14 -10.85 0.89
CA PRO A 103 0.93 -10.37 0.26
C PRO A 103 0.81 -10.94 -1.17
N ASN A 104 -0.38 -10.87 -1.75
CA ASN A 104 -0.58 -11.17 -3.16
C ASN A 104 0.06 -10.07 -4.03
N LEU A 105 1.20 -10.40 -4.63
CA LEU A 105 1.95 -9.50 -5.52
C LEU A 105 1.25 -9.29 -6.87
N GLU A 106 0.31 -10.16 -7.24
CA GLU A 106 -0.44 -10.14 -8.49
C GLU A 106 -1.88 -9.61 -8.32
N ALA A 107 -2.19 -9.03 -7.16
CA ALA A 107 -3.46 -8.33 -6.97
C ALA A 107 -3.56 -7.20 -8.00
N LYS A 108 -4.70 -7.12 -8.70
CA LYS A 108 -4.96 -6.09 -9.71
C LYS A 108 -5.97 -5.07 -9.22
N ASP A 109 -5.65 -3.79 -9.37
CA ASP A 109 -6.59 -2.69 -9.18
C ASP A 109 -7.65 -2.62 -10.32
N ILE A 110 -8.53 -1.62 -10.29
CA ILE A 110 -9.56 -1.42 -11.34
C ILE A 110 -9.00 -1.19 -12.75
N LYS A 111 -7.73 -0.79 -12.89
CA LYS A 111 -7.04 -0.61 -14.18
C LYS A 111 -6.26 -1.85 -14.61
N GLY A 112 -6.28 -2.92 -13.80
CA GLY A 112 -5.48 -4.10 -14.03
C GLY A 112 -4.05 -3.97 -13.53
N TYR A 113 -3.69 -2.86 -12.88
CA TYR A 113 -2.34 -2.65 -12.38
C TYR A 113 -2.08 -3.52 -11.17
N THR A 114 -0.94 -4.23 -11.22
CA THR A 114 -0.34 -4.84 -10.04
C THR A 114 0.48 -3.81 -9.26
N PRO A 115 0.89 -4.07 -8.00
CA PRO A 115 1.82 -3.21 -7.29
C PRO A 115 3.10 -2.91 -8.08
N LEU A 116 3.59 -3.87 -8.88
CA LEU A 116 4.75 -3.66 -9.75
C LEU A 116 4.46 -2.62 -10.85
N HIS A 117 3.28 -2.62 -11.47
CA HIS A 117 2.88 -1.57 -12.42
C HIS A 117 2.88 -0.18 -11.77
N ILE A 118 2.40 -0.07 -10.53
CA ILE A 118 2.35 1.20 -9.79
C ILE A 118 3.75 1.67 -9.38
N ALA A 119 4.66 0.75 -9.02
CA ALA A 119 5.99 1.10 -8.56
C ALA A 119 6.84 1.82 -9.63
N ILE A 120 6.62 1.54 -10.91
CA ILE A 120 7.39 2.09 -12.04
C ILE A 120 7.27 3.63 -12.15
N PRO A 121 6.09 4.23 -12.34
CA PRO A 121 5.95 5.68 -12.44
C PRO A 121 6.28 6.40 -11.12
N SER A 122 6.29 5.70 -9.98
CA SER A 122 6.68 6.27 -8.68
C SER A 122 8.20 6.51 -8.53
N VAL A 123 9.04 5.89 -9.37
CA VAL A 123 10.51 5.97 -9.29
C VAL A 123 11.03 7.40 -9.45
N GLU A 124 10.46 8.17 -10.39
CA GLU A 124 10.92 9.54 -10.68
C GLU A 124 10.87 10.42 -9.43
N LYS A 125 9.74 10.38 -8.71
CA LYS A 125 9.53 11.18 -7.49
C LYS A 125 10.37 10.71 -6.30
N LEU A 126 10.93 9.51 -6.36
CA LEU A 126 11.78 8.96 -5.30
C LEU A 126 13.27 9.06 -5.65
N GLY A 127 13.60 9.13 -6.94
CA GLY A 127 14.97 8.98 -7.43
C GLY A 127 15.55 7.57 -7.16
N SER A 128 14.70 6.54 -7.05
CA SER A 128 15.12 5.21 -6.58
C SER A 128 14.25 4.10 -7.14
N THR A 129 14.90 3.02 -7.57
CA THR A 129 14.29 1.78 -8.09
C THR A 129 14.08 0.71 -7.01
N ARG A 130 14.33 1.04 -5.73
CA ARG A 130 14.30 0.08 -4.62
C ARG A 130 12.97 -0.65 -4.49
N SER A 131 11.84 0.05 -4.65
CA SER A 131 10.51 -0.56 -4.58
C SER A 131 10.30 -1.64 -5.64
N VAL A 132 10.72 -1.34 -6.88
CA VAL A 132 10.67 -2.27 -8.02
C VAL A 132 11.54 -3.49 -7.75
N LYS A 133 12.79 -3.28 -7.32
CA LYS A 133 13.71 -4.37 -6.97
C LYS A 133 13.19 -5.23 -5.81
N ALA A 134 12.60 -4.62 -4.79
CA ALA A 134 12.02 -5.33 -3.66
C ALA A 134 10.85 -6.23 -4.08
N LEU A 135 9.97 -5.73 -4.95
CA LEU A 135 8.86 -6.52 -5.51
C LEU A 135 9.37 -7.70 -6.35
N LEU A 136 10.32 -7.44 -7.26
CA LEU A 136 10.90 -8.48 -8.12
C LEU A 136 11.65 -9.55 -7.30
N LEU A 137 12.41 -9.14 -6.27
CA LEU A 137 13.09 -10.05 -5.36
C LEU A 137 12.10 -10.97 -4.61
N ARG A 138 10.88 -10.50 -4.38
CA ARG A 138 9.79 -11.27 -3.76
C ARG A 138 8.98 -12.09 -4.76
N GLY A 139 9.33 -12.06 -6.04
CA GLY A 139 8.73 -12.88 -7.09
C GLY A 139 7.54 -12.24 -7.79
N ALA A 140 7.39 -10.91 -7.76
CA ALA A 140 6.37 -10.23 -8.56
C ALA A 140 6.57 -10.50 -10.06
N ASP A 141 5.49 -10.81 -10.78
CA ASP A 141 5.54 -11.09 -12.20
C ASP A 141 5.74 -9.81 -13.03
N ARG A 142 6.96 -9.66 -13.55
CA ARG A 142 7.37 -8.60 -14.48
C ARG A 142 6.63 -8.60 -15.82
N ASN A 143 5.94 -9.68 -16.17
CA ASN A 143 5.21 -9.84 -17.42
C ASN A 143 3.70 -9.76 -17.27
N SER A 144 3.16 -9.53 -16.06
CA SER A 144 1.73 -9.37 -15.88
C SER A 144 1.22 -8.22 -16.76
N LEU A 145 0.06 -8.44 -17.39
CA LEU A 145 -0.58 -7.44 -18.25
C LEU A 145 -1.65 -6.67 -17.48
N ASP A 146 -1.68 -5.36 -17.64
CA ASP A 146 -2.81 -4.52 -17.22
C ASP A 146 -4.03 -4.68 -18.14
N ASN A 147 -5.09 -3.88 -17.92
CA ASN A 147 -6.29 -3.93 -18.75
C ASN A 147 -6.07 -3.34 -20.17
N GLN A 148 -4.95 -2.68 -20.43
CA GLN A 148 -4.53 -2.18 -21.74
C GLN A 148 -3.56 -3.12 -22.46
N GLY A 149 -3.21 -4.26 -21.86
CA GLY A 149 -2.23 -5.19 -22.41
C GLY A 149 -0.78 -4.73 -22.24
N LYS A 150 -0.51 -3.78 -21.35
CA LYS A 150 0.83 -3.28 -21.04
C LYS A 150 1.44 -4.05 -19.88
N LYS A 151 2.73 -4.32 -19.97
CA LYS A 151 3.58 -4.84 -18.89
C LYS A 151 4.10 -3.68 -18.03
N PRO A 152 4.62 -3.94 -16.81
CA PRO A 152 5.34 -2.94 -16.03
C PRO A 152 6.48 -2.26 -16.81
N PHE A 153 7.19 -3.00 -17.67
CA PHE A 153 8.23 -2.44 -18.54
C PHE A 153 7.72 -1.31 -19.45
N ASP A 154 6.50 -1.43 -19.96
CA ASP A 154 5.91 -0.44 -20.88
C ASP A 154 5.49 0.86 -20.17
N LEU A 155 5.54 0.87 -18.83
CA LEU A 155 5.20 2.03 -18.01
C LEU A 155 6.43 2.85 -17.59
N ILE A 156 7.64 2.49 -18.01
CA ILE A 156 8.86 3.26 -17.71
C ILE A 156 8.71 4.67 -18.32
N PRO A 157 8.76 5.75 -17.52
CA PRO A 157 8.60 7.10 -18.03
C PRO A 157 9.73 7.43 -19.03
N PRO A 158 9.40 7.97 -20.23
CA PRO A 158 10.42 8.30 -21.23
C PRO A 158 11.33 9.47 -20.77
N GLU A 159 10.80 10.36 -19.94
CA GLU A 159 11.49 11.51 -19.33
C GLU A 159 12.36 11.16 -18.11
N LEU A 160 12.36 9.90 -17.65
CA LEU A 160 13.12 9.48 -16.48
C LEU A 160 14.64 9.61 -16.72
N ASP A 161 15.37 10.01 -15.67
CA ASP A 161 16.82 10.05 -15.70
C ASP A 161 17.44 8.75 -16.25
N SER A 162 18.44 8.90 -17.13
CA SER A 162 19.05 7.80 -17.87
C SER A 162 19.56 6.65 -16.98
N HIS A 163 20.11 6.97 -15.81
CA HIS A 163 20.60 5.95 -14.88
C HIS A 163 19.42 5.15 -14.30
N LEU A 164 18.36 5.83 -13.85
CA LEU A 164 17.15 5.16 -13.34
C LEU A 164 16.43 4.36 -14.43
N GLN A 165 16.37 4.90 -15.65
CA GLN A 165 15.76 4.22 -16.79
C GLN A 165 16.52 2.93 -17.13
N ASN A 166 17.85 2.97 -17.17
CA ASN A 166 18.69 1.79 -17.42
C ASN A 166 18.57 0.75 -16.30
N ASP A 167 18.52 1.20 -15.04
CA ASP A 167 18.38 0.32 -13.89
C ASP A 167 17.00 -0.39 -13.89
N LEU A 168 15.92 0.32 -14.23
CA LEU A 168 14.59 -0.28 -14.41
C LEU A 168 14.56 -1.28 -15.56
N ARG A 169 15.13 -0.91 -16.72
CA ARG A 169 15.20 -1.82 -17.87
C ARG A 169 15.94 -3.10 -17.52
N SER A 170 17.10 -2.98 -16.87
CA SER A 170 17.87 -4.13 -16.40
C SER A 170 17.07 -5.00 -15.44
N ALA A 171 16.42 -4.41 -14.43
CA ALA A 171 15.64 -5.16 -13.46
C ALA A 171 14.46 -5.91 -14.09
N LEU A 172 13.83 -5.36 -15.13
CA LEU A 172 12.63 -5.92 -15.75
C LEU A 172 12.91 -6.87 -16.91
N THR A 173 14.15 -6.96 -17.41
CA THR A 173 14.50 -7.88 -18.51
C THR A 173 15.30 -9.12 -18.10
N GLN A 174 15.82 -9.19 -16.87
CA GLN A 174 16.60 -10.33 -16.33
C GLN A 174 15.80 -11.60 -16.04
#